data_AF-A0AAD6Y9K9-F1
#
_entry.id   AF-A0AAD6Y9K9-F1
#
_cell.length_a   1.000
_cell.length_b   1.000
_cell.length_c   1.000
_cell.angle_alpha   90.00
_cell.angle_beta   90.00
_cell.angle_gamma   90.00
#
_symmetry.space_group_name_H-M   'P 1'
#
loop_
_entity.id
_entity.type
_entity.pdbx_description
1 polymer ?
#
loop_
_entity_poly.entity_id
_entity_poly.type
_entity_poly.pdbx_seq_one_letter_code
_entity_poly.pdbx_strand_id
1 'polypeptide(L)'
;MLYDIDVHIFFPPTMFSLGYDEENKTKPKITLDIESADEGITTEAAAHALLQGVQNGHAHITADMITTLFRASTRGAAHRHNMFLDPLYDFLAAEWALAP
;
A
#
# COMPACT_ATOMS: atom_id res chain seq x y z
N MET A 1 -0.07 21.91 -13.09
CA MET A 1 0.85 21.20 -14.01
C MET A 1 1.71 22.22 -14.71
N LEU A 2 2.97 22.40 -14.28
CA LEU A 2 3.86 23.40 -14.89
C LEU A 2 4.65 22.81 -16.09
N TYR A 3 4.79 21.49 -16.15
CA TYR A 3 5.68 20.78 -17.09
C TYR A 3 5.08 19.56 -17.78
N ASP A 4 3.77 19.31 -17.66
CA ASP A 4 3.12 18.12 -18.25
C ASP A 4 3.79 16.80 -17.82
N ILE A 5 4.16 16.71 -16.54
CA ILE A 5 4.78 15.53 -15.92
C ILE A 5 3.91 15.11 -14.73
N ASP A 6 3.49 13.86 -14.74
CA ASP A 6 2.85 13.21 -13.61
C ASP A 6 3.88 12.54 -12.71
N VAL A 7 3.66 12.62 -11.40
CA VAL A 7 4.50 11.98 -10.37
C VAL A 7 3.64 11.03 -9.57
N HIS A 8 4.09 9.78 -9.49
CA HIS A 8 3.43 8.70 -8.76
C HIS A 8 4.38 8.13 -7.72
N ILE A 9 3.83 7.69 -6.59
CA ILE A 9 4.56 6.95 -5.54
C ILE A 9 3.87 5.60 -5.32
N PHE A 10 4.66 4.52 -5.31
CA PHE A 10 4.16 3.18 -5.03
C PHE A 10 4.51 2.79 -3.60
N PHE A 11 3.51 2.39 -2.83
CA PHE A 11 3.62 1.83 -1.49
C PHE A 11 3.33 0.33 -1.57
N PRO A 12 4.34 -0.50 -1.93
CA PRO A 12 4.12 -1.93 -2.07
C PRO A 12 3.81 -2.57 -0.70
N PRO A 13 2.90 -3.55 -0.65
CA PRO A 13 2.80 -4.48 0.47
C PRO A 13 3.99 -5.45 0.47
N THR A 14 4.00 -6.41 1.40
CA THR A 14 4.98 -7.51 1.35
C THR A 14 4.95 -8.20 -0.01
N MET A 15 6.13 -8.38 -0.61
CA MET A 15 6.30 -9.03 -1.91
C MET A 15 7.23 -10.22 -1.79
N PHE A 16 6.80 -11.37 -2.33
CA PHE A 16 7.60 -12.60 -2.37
C PHE A 16 8.73 -12.52 -3.41
N SER A 17 9.73 -11.70 -3.09
CA SER A 17 10.91 -11.46 -3.91
C SER A 17 12.13 -12.21 -3.36
N LEU A 18 13.20 -12.29 -4.15
CA LEU A 18 14.50 -12.79 -3.65
C LEU A 18 15.01 -11.98 -2.46
N GLY A 19 14.71 -10.67 -2.41
CA GLY A 19 15.08 -9.82 -1.27
C GLY A 19 14.33 -10.19 0.01
N TYR A 20 13.06 -10.58 -0.10
CA TYR A 20 12.26 -11.09 1.03
C TYR A 20 12.85 -12.39 1.59
N ASP A 21 13.26 -13.31 0.72
CA ASP A 21 13.91 -14.56 1.13
C ASP A 21 15.24 -14.30 1.85
N GLU A 22 16.07 -13.38 1.34
CA GLU A 22 17.33 -13.00 1.97
C GLU A 22 17.11 -12.30 3.32
N GLU A 23 16.15 -11.38 3.40
CA GLU A 23 15.80 -10.66 4.63
C GLU A 23 15.38 -11.65 5.74
N ASN A 24 14.52 -12.61 5.41
CA ASN A 24 13.96 -13.59 6.34
C ASN A 24 15.00 -14.51 6.98
N LYS A 25 16.19 -14.70 6.36
CA LYS A 25 17.28 -15.48 6.97
C LYS A 25 17.81 -14.86 8.26
N THR A 26 17.73 -13.53 8.36
CA THR A 26 18.26 -12.77 9.49
C THR A 26 17.20 -11.98 10.25
N LYS A 27 15.95 -12.02 9.80
CA LYS A 27 14.85 -11.28 10.38
C LYS A 27 14.61 -11.70 11.85
N PRO A 28 14.66 -10.76 12.81
CA PRO A 28 14.36 -11.08 14.20
C PRO A 28 12.94 -11.65 14.35
N LYS A 29 12.76 -12.58 15.30
CA LYS A 29 11.46 -13.24 15.53
C LYS A 29 10.32 -12.26 15.77
N ILE A 30 10.58 -11.18 16.52
CA ILE A 30 9.57 -10.14 16.77
C ILE A 30 9.06 -9.48 15.49
N THR A 31 9.92 -9.27 14.49
CA THR A 31 9.53 -8.69 13.20
C THR A 31 8.64 -9.65 12.42
N LEU A 32 8.97 -10.95 12.40
CA LEU A 32 8.12 -11.99 11.81
C LEU A 32 6.73 -12.05 12.46
N ASP A 33 6.66 -11.87 13.77
CA ASP A 33 5.39 -11.91 14.50
C ASP A 33 4.52 -10.69 14.18
N ILE A 34 5.11 -9.50 14.04
CA ILE A 34 4.40 -8.27 13.63
C ILE A 34 3.90 -8.38 12.19
N GLU A 35 4.68 -8.96 11.29
CA GLU A 35 4.34 -9.12 9.87
C GLU A 35 3.35 -10.26 9.61
N SER A 36 3.06 -11.12 10.59
CA SER A 36 2.28 -12.36 10.39
C SER A 36 0.83 -12.16 9.92
N ALA A 37 0.30 -10.93 10.01
CA ALA A 37 -1.02 -10.55 9.50
C ALA A 37 -1.00 -10.07 8.04
N ASP A 38 0.18 -9.87 7.44
CA ASP A 38 0.35 -9.50 6.04
C ASP A 38 0.49 -10.78 5.19
N GLU A 39 -0.53 -11.07 4.38
CA GLU A 39 -0.53 -12.22 3.48
C GLU A 39 0.49 -12.08 2.34
N GLY A 40 0.93 -10.85 2.03
CA GLY A 40 1.82 -10.55 0.92
C GLY A 40 1.25 -10.86 -0.47
N ILE A 41 1.98 -10.46 -1.51
CA ILE A 41 1.63 -10.72 -2.92
C ILE A 41 2.84 -11.17 -3.73
N THR A 42 2.60 -11.74 -4.92
CA THR A 42 3.67 -12.00 -5.88
C THR A 42 4.22 -10.70 -6.46
N THR A 43 5.49 -10.70 -6.86
CA THR A 43 6.11 -9.53 -7.53
C THR A 43 5.39 -9.17 -8.84
N GLU A 44 4.85 -10.16 -9.54
CA GLU A 44 4.09 -9.96 -10.77
C GLU A 44 2.75 -9.24 -10.51
N ALA A 45 2.04 -9.63 -9.44
CA ALA A 45 0.82 -8.95 -9.02
C ALA A 45 1.10 -7.50 -8.60
N ALA A 46 2.21 -7.27 -7.88
CA ALA A 46 2.65 -5.93 -7.50
C ALA A 46 2.98 -5.06 -8.73
N ALA A 47 3.69 -5.61 -9.71
CA ALA A 47 4.02 -4.92 -10.96
C ALA A 47 2.76 -4.55 -11.76
N HIS A 48 1.78 -5.45 -11.81
CA HIS A 48 0.49 -5.19 -12.45
C HIS A 48 -0.28 -4.07 -11.75
N ALA A 49 -0.36 -4.12 -10.41
CA ALA A 49 -1.02 -3.08 -9.62
C ALA A 49 -0.34 -1.70 -9.78
N LEU A 50 0.99 -1.67 -9.81
CA LEU A 50 1.77 -0.48 -10.08
C LEU A 50 1.40 0.13 -11.45
N LEU A 51 1.47 -0.67 -12.51
CA LEU A 51 1.19 -0.21 -13.86
C LEU A 51 -0.26 0.29 -13.98
N GLN A 52 -1.22 -0.43 -13.40
CA GLN A 52 -2.63 -0.03 -13.41
C GLN A 52 -2.84 1.29 -12.65
N GLY A 53 -2.15 1.49 -11.52
CA GLY A 53 -2.22 2.75 -10.76
C GLY A 53 -1.70 3.94 -11.56
N VAL A 54 -0.60 3.77 -12.31
CA VAL A 54 -0.08 4.80 -13.22
C VAL A 54 -1.08 5.11 -14.33
N GLN A 55 -1.65 4.08 -14.97
CA GLN A 55 -2.66 4.24 -16.03
C GLN A 55 -3.93 4.96 -15.55
N ASN A 56 -4.30 4.77 -14.28
CA ASN A 56 -5.45 5.42 -13.66
C ASN A 56 -5.15 6.83 -13.14
N GLY A 57 -3.92 7.34 -13.29
CA GLY A 57 -3.56 8.68 -12.80
C GLY A 57 -3.47 8.77 -11.27
N HIS A 58 -3.30 7.65 -10.56
CA HIS A 58 -3.24 7.64 -9.10
C HIS A 58 -1.91 8.18 -8.60
N ALA A 59 -1.92 9.28 -7.85
CA ALA A 59 -0.70 9.84 -7.26
C ALA A 59 -0.04 8.87 -6.27
N HIS A 60 -0.84 8.18 -5.45
CA HIS A 60 -0.36 7.16 -4.51
C HIS A 60 -0.86 5.79 -4.97
N ILE A 61 0.00 4.80 -5.13
CA ILE A 61 -0.38 3.49 -5.65
C ILE A 61 -0.14 2.44 -4.58
N THR A 62 -1.09 1.52 -4.43
CA THR A 62 -1.11 0.42 -3.47
C THR A 62 -1.51 -0.86 -4.18
N ALA A 63 -1.23 -2.03 -3.61
CA ALA A 63 -1.48 -3.31 -4.28
C ALA A 63 -2.31 -4.31 -3.47
N ASP A 64 -2.64 -4.00 -2.22
CA ASP A 64 -3.49 -4.84 -1.38
C ASP A 64 -4.44 -4.00 -0.50
N MET A 65 -5.26 -4.67 0.30
CA MET A 65 -6.22 -4.01 1.18
C MET A 65 -5.55 -3.22 2.31
N ILE A 66 -4.51 -3.78 2.94
CA ILE A 66 -3.84 -3.16 4.09
C ILE A 66 -3.16 -1.86 3.65
N THR A 67 -2.38 -1.90 2.56
CA THR A 67 -1.74 -0.69 2.03
C THR A 67 -2.77 0.32 1.52
N THR A 68 -3.89 -0.14 0.94
CA THR A 68 -4.98 0.77 0.52
C THR A 68 -5.61 1.50 1.69
N LEU A 69 -5.80 0.82 2.82
CA LEU A 69 -6.32 1.39 4.06
C LEU A 69 -5.35 2.45 4.61
N PHE A 70 -4.05 2.14 4.69
CA PHE A 70 -3.04 3.11 5.11
C PHE A 70 -2.92 4.28 4.16
N ARG A 71 -2.96 4.05 2.85
CA ARG A 71 -2.93 5.11 1.85
C ARG A 71 -4.11 6.05 1.99
N ALA A 72 -5.32 5.53 2.25
CA ALA A 72 -6.49 6.37 2.49
C ALA A 72 -6.27 7.27 3.72
N SER A 73 -5.93 6.68 4.87
CA SER A 73 -5.82 7.39 6.15
C SER A 73 -4.62 8.35 6.24
N THR A 74 -3.56 8.12 5.46
CA THR A 74 -2.32 8.94 5.48
C THR A 74 -2.13 9.82 4.23
N ARG A 75 -3.16 9.93 3.38
CA ARG A 75 -3.09 10.59 2.06
C ARG A 75 -2.67 12.06 2.08
N GLY A 76 -2.92 12.76 3.19
CA GLY A 76 -2.73 14.21 3.28
C GLY A 76 -3.48 14.96 2.17
N ALA A 77 -2.75 15.75 1.37
CA ALA A 77 -3.31 16.56 0.29
C ALA A 77 -3.35 15.87 -1.09
N ALA A 78 -2.85 14.63 -1.23
CA ALA A 78 -2.97 13.89 -2.48
C ALA A 78 -4.45 13.68 -2.85
N HIS A 79 -4.81 13.38 -4.10
CA HIS A 79 -6.21 13.19 -4.54
C HIS A 79 -6.77 11.82 -4.14
N ARG A 80 -8.10 11.73 -3.93
CA ARG A 80 -8.78 10.46 -3.62
C ARG A 80 -8.82 9.61 -4.87
N HIS A 81 -8.67 8.30 -4.73
CA HIS A 81 -8.90 7.37 -5.85
C HIS A 81 -10.40 7.26 -6.13
N ASN A 82 -11.19 7.21 -5.06
CA ASN A 82 -12.64 7.13 -5.14
C ASN A 82 -13.27 8.02 -4.06
N MET A 83 -14.25 8.83 -4.47
CA MET A 83 -14.90 9.79 -3.57
C MET A 83 -15.72 9.13 -2.45
N PHE A 84 -16.15 7.87 -2.62
CA PHE A 84 -16.98 7.14 -1.65
C PHE A 84 -16.20 6.08 -0.89
N LEU A 85 -15.31 5.34 -1.56
CA LEU A 85 -14.54 4.27 -0.90
C LEU A 85 -13.43 4.84 -0.01
N ASP A 86 -12.74 5.91 -0.42
CA ASP A 86 -11.66 6.48 0.40
C ASP A 86 -12.18 6.98 1.76
N PRO A 87 -13.31 7.71 1.87
CA PRO A 87 -13.89 8.05 3.17
C PRO A 87 -14.31 6.84 4.02
N LEU A 88 -14.78 5.75 3.40
CA LEU A 88 -15.10 4.52 4.11
C LEU A 88 -13.83 3.88 4.69
N TYR A 89 -12.76 3.80 3.90
CA TYR A 89 -11.46 3.34 4.39
C TYR A 89 -10.90 4.25 5.49
N ASP A 90 -11.03 5.57 5.35
CA ASP A 90 -10.62 6.54 6.38
C ASP A 90 -11.34 6.26 7.71
N PHE A 91 -12.65 6.00 7.66
CA PHE A 91 -13.45 5.66 8.85
C PHE A 91 -13.02 4.33 9.48
N LEU A 92 -12.87 3.28 8.66
CA LEU A 92 -12.44 1.95 9.14
C LEU A 92 -11.04 2.00 9.75
N ALA A 93 -10.12 2.77 9.16
CA ALA A 93 -8.77 2.97 9.69
C ALA A 93 -8.80 3.70 11.04
N ALA A 94 -9.65 4.71 11.18
CA ALA A 94 -9.79 5.45 12.44
C ALA A 94 -10.33 4.56 13.55
N GLU A 95 -11.34 3.74 13.29
CA GLU A 95 -11.89 2.80 14.27
C GLU A 95 -10.85 1.73 14.64
N TRP A 96 -10.14 1.18 13.65
CA TRP A 96 -9.10 0.19 13.90
C TRP A 96 -7.93 0.74 14.74
N ALA A 97 -7.54 2.00 14.51
CA ALA A 97 -6.51 2.67 15.30
C ALA A 97 -6.93 2.96 16.76
N LEU A 98 -8.23 2.97 17.04
CA LEU A 98 -8.80 3.19 18.37
C LEU A 98 -9.22 1.89 19.06
N ALA A 99 -9.09 0.74 18.39
CA ALA A 99 -9.35 -0.56 18.97
C ALA A 99 -8.32 -0.87 20.08
N PRO A 100 -8.76 -1.35 21.26
CA PRO A 100 -7.90 -1.57 22.42
C PRO A 100 -6.91 -2.72 22.26
#